data_AF-A0A7S3J2A7-F1
#
_entry.id   AF-A0A7S3J2A7-F1
#
_cell.length_a   1.000
_cell.length_b   1.000
_cell.length_c   1.000
_cell.angle_alpha   90.00
_cell.angle_beta   90.00
_cell.angle_gamma   90.00
#
_symmetry.space_group_name_H-M   'P 1'
#
loop_
_entity.id
_entity.type
_entity.pdbx_description
1 polymer ?
#
loop_
_entity_poly.entity_id
_entity_poly.type
_entity_poly.pdbx_seq_one_letter_code
_entity_poly.pdbx_strand_id
1 'polypeptide(L)'
;MQEKFGKRNYYIIPDTYLLPDEFADFFSEFQQLKSSEGRRPLWIVKPNASSQGKGIYLIDDINDIDLDESCVVSKYIPNPLLINGHKFDLRLYVLVTSFDPLRVYIFKEGLTRFATEEYTTSTNKKSK
;
A
#
# COMPACT_ATOMS: atom_id res chain seq x y z
N MET A 1 3.14 16.48 1.22
CA MET A 1 2.07 16.93 0.28
C MET A 1 0.71 17.00 0.95
N GLN A 2 0.24 15.93 1.58
CA GLN A 2 -1.02 15.94 2.35
C GLN A 2 -1.03 16.97 3.50
N GLU A 3 0.09 17.16 4.20
CA GLU A 3 0.20 18.20 5.25
C GLU A 3 0.01 19.62 4.68
N LYS A 4 0.67 19.91 3.55
CA LYS A 4 0.67 21.24 2.93
C LYS A 4 -0.64 21.58 2.20
N PHE A 5 -1.27 20.57 1.59
CA PHE A 5 -2.41 20.78 0.67
C PHE A 5 -3.69 20.07 1.10
N GLY A 6 -3.68 19.41 2.25
CA GLY A 6 -4.80 18.71 2.87
C GLY A 6 -5.05 17.30 2.30
N LYS A 7 -5.60 16.41 3.15
CA LYS A 7 -5.98 15.05 2.76
C LYS A 7 -7.04 15.02 1.64
N ARG A 8 -7.95 15.99 1.59
CA ARG A 8 -9.01 16.07 0.57
C ARG A 8 -8.46 16.17 -0.87
N ASN A 9 -7.31 16.78 -1.08
CA ASN A 9 -6.69 16.91 -2.41
C ASN A 9 -5.76 15.75 -2.77
N TYR A 10 -5.37 14.94 -1.77
CA TYR A 10 -4.39 13.85 -1.90
C TYR A 10 -4.90 12.55 -1.27
N TYR A 11 -6.21 12.30 -1.34
CA TYR A 11 -6.87 11.15 -0.72
C TYR A 11 -6.59 9.83 -1.46
N ILE A 12 -5.98 9.90 -2.64
CA ILE A 12 -5.62 8.74 -3.47
C ILE A 12 -4.41 7.96 -2.92
N ILE A 13 -3.71 8.53 -1.93
CA ILE A 13 -2.52 7.92 -1.30
C ILE A 13 -2.95 7.38 0.07
N PRO A 14 -2.83 6.06 0.32
CA PRO A 14 -3.11 5.49 1.63
C PRO A 14 -2.10 5.99 2.67
N ASP A 15 -2.52 6.05 3.94
CA ASP A 15 -1.60 6.40 5.04
C ASP A 15 -0.41 5.43 5.04
N THR A 16 0.80 5.98 5.09
CA THR A 16 2.06 5.29 4.84
C THR A 16 3.12 5.82 5.78
N TYR A 17 3.94 4.93 6.32
CA TYR A 17 4.96 5.21 7.32
C TYR A 17 6.29 4.56 6.90
N LEU A 18 7.39 5.25 7.15
CA LEU A 18 8.76 4.81 6.95
C LEU A 18 9.29 4.25 8.27
N LEU A 19 9.58 2.95 8.31
CA LEU A 19 10.17 2.31 9.47
C LEU A 19 11.69 2.20 9.32
N PRO A 20 12.46 2.36 10.40
CA PRO A 20 12.00 2.52 11.79
C PRO A 20 11.61 3.95 12.22
N ASP A 21 11.88 4.97 11.39
CA ASP A 21 11.81 6.38 11.77
C ASP A 21 10.44 6.85 12.28
N GLU A 22 9.36 6.38 11.65
CA GLU A 22 7.96 6.77 11.94
C GLU A 22 7.21 5.68 12.73
N PHE A 23 7.92 4.80 13.43
CA PHE A 23 7.30 3.68 14.17
C PHE A 23 6.30 4.13 15.23
N ALA A 24 6.59 5.22 15.95
CA ALA A 24 5.70 5.72 17.00
C ALA A 24 4.34 6.17 16.44
N ASP A 25 4.35 6.89 15.31
CA ASP A 25 3.14 7.37 14.65
C ASP A 25 2.35 6.21 14.04
N PHE A 26 3.04 5.27 13.39
CA PHE A 26 2.44 4.05 12.89
C PHE A 26 1.79 3.22 14.01
N PHE A 27 2.49 3.04 15.14
CA PHE A 27 1.97 2.29 16.28
C PHE A 27 0.72 2.94 16.88
N SER A 28 0.71 4.27 16.99
CA SER A 28 -0.47 5.02 17.45
C SER A 28 -1.69 4.77 16.56
N GLU A 29 -1.52 4.92 15.24
CA GLU A 29 -2.59 4.68 14.25
C GLU A 29 -3.04 3.21 14.26
N PHE A 30 -2.11 2.27 14.33
CA PHE A 30 -2.40 0.84 14.38
C PHE A 30 -3.29 0.49 15.58
N GLN A 31 -2.98 1.01 16.77
CA GLN A 31 -3.78 0.78 17.97
C GLN A 31 -5.17 1.44 17.87
N GLN A 32 -5.23 2.67 17.36
CA GLN A 32 -6.49 3.39 17.18
C GLN A 32 -7.45 2.64 16.25
N LEU A 33 -6.96 2.15 15.11
CA LEU A 33 -7.77 1.39 14.15
C LEU A 33 -8.20 0.03 14.72
N LYS A 34 -7.33 -0.65 15.47
CA LYS A 34 -7.65 -1.93 16.12
C LYS A 34 -8.77 -1.79 17.17
N SER A 35 -8.90 -0.64 17.82
CA SER A 35 -9.98 -0.37 18.78
C SER A 35 -11.28 0.15 18.15
N SER A 36 -11.21 0.80 17.00
CA SER A 36 -12.36 1.50 16.39
C SER A 36 -13.06 0.72 15.28
N GLU A 37 -12.33 -0.09 14.52
CA GLU A 37 -12.90 -0.92 13.47
C GLU A 37 -13.27 -2.30 14.04
N GLY A 38 -14.52 -2.74 13.89
CA GLY A 38 -14.92 -4.15 14.14
C GLY A 38 -14.27 -5.16 13.18
N ARG A 39 -13.22 -4.74 12.46
CA ARG A 39 -12.42 -5.48 11.48
C ARG A 39 -10.95 -5.28 11.82
N ARG A 40 -10.13 -6.29 11.49
CA ARG A 40 -8.69 -6.24 11.76
C ARG A 40 -8.02 -5.26 10.78
N PRO A 41 -7.26 -4.26 11.27
CA PRO A 41 -6.55 -3.35 10.38
C PRO A 41 -5.42 -4.11 9.67
N LEU A 42 -5.55 -4.24 8.35
CA LEU A 42 -4.60 -4.94 7.51
C LEU A 42 -3.62 -3.94 6.93
N TRP A 43 -2.33 -4.22 7.03
CA TRP A 43 -1.26 -3.37 6.52
C TRP A 43 -0.37 -4.16 5.57
N ILE A 44 0.21 -3.46 4.59
CA ILE A 44 1.18 -4.03 3.65
C ILE A 44 2.56 -3.48 3.94
N VAL A 45 3.51 -4.39 4.16
CA VAL A 45 4.92 -4.07 4.41
C VAL A 45 5.71 -4.27 3.13
N LYS A 46 6.53 -3.30 2.77
CA LYS A 46 7.38 -3.33 1.58
C LYS A 46 8.83 -3.06 2.00
N PRO A 47 9.72 -4.06 1.93
CA PRO A 47 11.13 -3.85 2.25
C PRO A 47 11.79 -2.93 1.22
N ASN A 48 12.83 -2.23 1.66
CA ASN A 48 13.53 -1.26 0.83
C ASN A 48 14.28 -1.90 -0.34
N ALA A 49 14.39 -1.15 -1.44
CA ALA A 49 15.14 -1.49 -2.65
C ALA A 49 14.79 -2.84 -3.32
N SER A 50 13.66 -3.45 -2.95
CA SER A 50 13.16 -4.67 -3.59
C SER A 50 12.35 -4.36 -4.85
N SER A 51 12.26 -5.32 -5.77
CA SER A 51 11.43 -5.26 -6.97
C SER A 51 10.66 -6.57 -7.16
N GLN A 52 9.69 -6.57 -8.08
CA GLN A 52 8.87 -7.76 -8.41
C GLN A 52 8.05 -8.33 -7.23
N GLY A 53 7.82 -7.53 -6.18
CA GLY A 53 7.05 -7.95 -5.02
C GLY A 53 7.80 -8.85 -4.04
N LYS A 54 9.12 -9.02 -4.20
CA LYS A 54 9.92 -9.85 -3.28
C LYS A 54 9.92 -9.24 -1.88
N GLY A 55 9.57 -10.06 -0.88
CA GLY A 55 9.54 -9.66 0.52
C GLY A 55 8.35 -8.77 0.89
N ILE A 56 7.37 -8.57 0.02
CA ILE A 56 6.13 -7.89 0.39
C ILE A 56 5.23 -8.86 1.15
N TYR A 57 4.77 -8.47 2.32
CA TYR A 57 3.85 -9.26 3.13
C TYR A 57 2.76 -8.39 3.77
N LEU A 58 1.72 -9.05 4.26
CA LEU A 58 0.62 -8.41 4.97
C LEU A 58 0.72 -8.72 6.46
N ILE A 59 0.35 -7.75 7.28
CA ILE A 59 0.30 -7.90 8.74
C ILE A 59 -1.07 -7.48 9.27
N ASP A 60 -1.58 -8.25 10.23
CA ASP A 60 -2.70 -7.85 11.09
C ASP A 60 -2.29 -7.80 12.58
N ASP A 61 -1.03 -8.12 12.88
CA ASP A 61 -0.37 -8.03 14.17
C ASP A 61 0.92 -7.20 14.05
N ILE A 62 1.16 -6.33 15.04
CA ILE A 62 2.36 -5.48 15.09
C ILE A 62 3.64 -6.31 15.25
N ASN A 63 3.55 -7.48 15.89
CA ASN A 63 4.69 -8.35 16.15
C ASN A 63 5.19 -9.09 14.90
N ASP A 64 4.42 -9.04 13.80
CA ASP A 64 4.81 -9.63 12.52
C ASP A 64 5.75 -8.70 11.71
N ILE A 65 6.06 -7.51 12.22
CA ILE A 65 6.98 -6.56 11.58
C ILE A 65 8.41 -6.86 11.98
N ASP A 66 9.26 -7.00 10.97
CA ASP A 66 10.71 -6.96 11.15
C ASP A 66 11.19 -5.50 11.18
N LEU A 67 11.74 -5.07 12.32
CA LEU A 67 12.25 -3.72 12.55
C LEU A 67 13.76 -3.60 12.28
N ASP A 68 14.45 -4.71 12.04
CA ASP A 68 15.89 -4.70 11.78
C ASP A 68 16.20 -4.15 10.36
N GLU A 69 15.22 -4.24 9.45
CA GLU A 69 15.31 -3.70 8.10
C GLU A 69 14.38 -2.49 7.91
N SER A 70 14.92 -1.49 7.21
CA SER A 70 14.11 -0.33 6.81
C SER A 70 13.05 -0.73 5.79
N CYS A 71 11.81 -0.33 6.03
CA CYS A 71 10.68 -0.70 5.19
C CYS A 71 9.61 0.40 5.14
N VAL A 72 8.74 0.29 4.15
CA VAL A 72 7.55 1.13 4.00
C VAL A 72 6.33 0.33 4.43
N VAL A 73 5.61 0.82 5.43
CA VAL A 73 4.34 0.24 5.88
C VAL A 73 3.20 1.12 5.41
N SER A 74 2.17 0.54 4.78
CA SER A 74 1.06 1.29 4.20
C SER A 74 -0.27 0.62 4.50
N LYS A 75 -1.33 1.42 4.72
CA LYS A 75 -2.67 0.89 4.97
C LYS A 75 -3.12 0.08 3.77
N TYR A 76 -3.46 -1.19 3.99
CA TYR A 76 -3.94 -2.03 2.91
C TYR A 76 -5.35 -1.61 2.49
N ILE A 77 -5.67 -1.75 1.21
CA ILE A 77 -7.01 -1.49 0.67
C ILE A 77 -7.77 -2.83 0.66
N PRO A 78 -8.67 -3.08 1.63
CA PRO A 78 -9.32 -4.38 1.79
C PRO A 78 -10.50 -4.61 0.83
N ASN A 79 -10.97 -3.56 0.16
CA ASN A 79 -12.08 -3.62 -0.79
C ASN A 79 -11.65 -3.08 -2.16
N PRO A 80 -10.73 -3.76 -2.87
CA PRO A 80 -10.34 -3.38 -4.21
C PRO A 80 -11.48 -3.66 -5.20
N LEU A 81 -11.48 -2.96 -6.33
CA LEU A 81 -12.33 -3.35 -7.46
C LEU A 81 -11.88 -4.73 -7.96
N LEU A 82 -12.84 -5.62 -8.15
CA LEU A 82 -12.62 -6.98 -8.65
C LEU A 82 -13.26 -7.13 -10.03
N ILE A 83 -12.62 -7.90 -10.90
CA ILE A 83 -13.22 -8.38 -12.15
C ILE A 83 -13.19 -9.90 -12.08
N ASN A 84 -14.36 -10.53 -12.21
CA ASN A 84 -14.53 -11.98 -12.07
C ASN A 84 -13.93 -12.54 -10.77
N GLY A 85 -14.04 -11.81 -9.65
CA GLY A 85 -13.49 -12.24 -8.35
C GLY A 85 -11.98 -12.00 -8.16
N HIS A 86 -11.25 -11.54 -9.18
CA HIS A 86 -9.80 -11.38 -9.13
C HIS A 86 -9.42 -9.92 -8.89
N LYS A 87 -8.47 -9.70 -7.97
CA LYS A 87 -7.84 -8.40 -7.77
C LYS A 87 -6.93 -8.08 -8.96
N PHE A 88 -6.88 -6.83 -9.37
CA PHE A 88 -5.96 -6.37 -10.39
C PHE A 88 -5.36 -5.02 -10.05
N ASP A 89 -4.27 -4.68 -10.72
CA ASP A 89 -3.70 -3.34 -10.72
C ASP A 89 -3.58 -2.76 -12.13
N LEU A 90 -3.47 -1.42 -12.20
CA LEU A 90 -3.31 -0.67 -13.43
C LEU A 90 -1.87 -0.15 -13.54
N ARG A 91 -1.19 -0.52 -14.63
CA ARG A 91 0.04 0.13 -15.06
C ARG A 91 -0.28 1.22 -16.07
N LEU A 92 -0.20 2.45 -15.62
CA LEU A 92 -0.27 3.63 -16.47
C LEU A 92 1.15 4.07 -16.85
N TYR A 93 1.32 4.55 -18.09
CA TYR A 93 2.59 5.08 -18.57
C TYR A 93 2.52 6.60 -18.62
N VAL A 94 3.50 7.25 -17.98
CA VAL A 94 3.60 8.71 -17.88
C VAL A 94 4.93 9.15 -18.49
N LEU A 95 4.90 10.11 -19.42
CA LEU A 95 6.07 10.73 -20.03
C LEU A 95 6.24 12.15 -19.49
N VAL A 96 7.39 12.42 -18.88
CA VAL A 96 7.79 13.77 -18.46
C VAL A 96 8.85 14.26 -19.44
N THR A 97 8.54 15.28 -20.24
CA THR A 97 9.48 15.79 -21.27
C THR A 97 10.24 17.03 -20.82
N SER A 98 9.75 17.71 -19.79
CA SER A 98 10.37 18.94 -19.27
C SER A 98 9.94 19.12 -17.83
N PHE A 99 10.85 19.63 -17.00
CA PHE A 99 10.57 20.04 -15.62
C PHE A 99 10.39 21.55 -15.49
N ASP A 100 10.98 22.33 -16.39
CA ASP A 100 10.87 23.79 -16.40
C ASP A 100 10.79 24.34 -17.85
N PRO A 101 9.57 24.62 -18.38
CA PRO A 101 8.28 24.44 -17.72
C PRO A 101 7.93 22.96 -17.59
N LEU A 102 7.18 22.58 -16.55
CA LEU A 102 6.72 21.21 -16.35
C LEU A 102 5.80 20.75 -17.49
N ARG A 103 6.16 19.65 -18.16
CA ARG A 103 5.35 19.03 -19.23
C ARG A 103 5.24 17.52 -18.99
N VAL A 104 4.01 17.07 -18.73
CA VAL A 104 3.68 15.68 -18.39
C VAL A 104 2.58 15.17 -19.30
N TYR A 105 2.73 13.96 -19.84
CA TYR A 105 1.76 13.30 -20.72
C TYR A 105 1.43 11.91 -20.17
N ILE A 106 0.16 11.51 -20.26
CA ILE A 106 -0.28 10.14 -19.93
C ILE A 106 -0.53 9.41 -21.25
N PHE A 107 0.07 8.24 -21.42
CA PHE A 107 -0.19 7.39 -22.57
C PHE A 107 -1.61 6.82 -22.50
N LYS A 108 -2.29 6.73 -23.64
CA LYS A 108 -3.70 6.31 -23.69
C LYS A 108 -3.91 4.84 -23.30
N GLU A 109 -2.91 4.01 -23.61
CA GLU A 109 -2.94 2.59 -23.29
C GLU A 109 -2.15 2.31 -22.01
N GLY A 110 -2.50 1.21 -21.35
CA GLY A 110 -1.85 0.72 -20.14
C GLY A 110 -1.93 -0.81 -20.05
N LEU A 111 -1.50 -1.37 -18.94
CA LEU A 111 -1.65 -2.81 -18.67
C LEU A 111 -2.48 -3.03 -17.42
N THR A 112 -3.40 -3.99 -17.47
CA THR A 112 -4.06 -4.55 -16.29
C THR A 112 -3.33 -5.82 -15.88
N ARG A 113 -2.90 -5.91 -14.63
CA ARG A 113 -2.26 -7.14 -14.10
C ARG A 113 -3.20 -7.78 -13.10
N PHE A 114 -3.68 -8.97 -13.43
CA PHE A 114 -4.56 -9.76 -12.58
C PHE A 114 -3.77 -10.61 -11.60
N ALA A 115 -4.31 -10.76 -10.39
CA ALA A 115 -3.94 -11.84 -9.49
C ALA A 115 -4.35 -13.18 -10.11
N THR A 116 -3.58 -14.23 -9.81
CA THR A 116 -3.86 -15.59 -10.30
C THR A 116 -4.94 -16.30 -9.49
N GLU A 117 -5.17 -15.86 -8.25
CA GLU A 117 -6.15 -16.42 -7.32
C GLU A 117 -7.28 -15.42 -7.07
N GLU A 118 -8.45 -15.94 -6.72
CA GLU A 118 -9.58 -15.11 -6.29
C GLU A 118 -9.21 -14.30 -5.03
N TYR A 119 -9.68 -13.07 -5.00
CA TYR A 119 -9.35 -12.15 -3.92
C TYR A 119 -10.07 -12.51 -2.63
N THR A 120 -9.31 -12.64 -1.54
CA THR A 120 -9.85 -12.73 -0.19
C THR A 120 -8.97 -11.98 0.80
N THR A 121 -9.59 -11.40 1.83
CA THR A 121 -8.90 -10.84 2.99
C THR A 121 -8.81 -11.84 4.15
N SER A 122 -9.35 -13.05 3.98
CA SER A 122 -9.24 -14.13 4.97
C SER A 122 -7.78 -14.58 5.05
N THR A 123 -7.13 -14.33 6.18
CA THR A 123 -5.78 -14.84 6.43
C THR A 123 -5.85 -16.36 6.60
N ASN A 124 -5.59 -17.10 5.52
CA ASN A 124 -5.20 -18.51 5.65
C ASN A 124 -3.79 -18.52 6.27
N LYS A 125 -3.70 -18.55 7.61
CA LYS A 125 -2.47 -18.82 8.36
C LYS A 125 -2.03 -20.28 8.12
N LYS A 126 -1.71 -20.65 6.87
CA LYS A 126 -1.11 -21.94 6.52
C LYS A 126 0.21 -21.69 5.78
N SER A 127 1.24 -22.38 6.28
CA SER A 127 2.61 -22.45 5.79
C SER A 127 3.56 -21.33 6.26
N LYS A 128 3.93 -21.38 7.56
CA LYS A 128 5.36 -21.38 7.91
C LYS A 128 5.78 -22.85 8.02
#